data_AF-A0A837LD62-F1
#
_entry.id   AF-A0A837LD62-F1
#
_cell.length_a   1.000
_cell.length_b   1.000
_cell.length_c   1.000
_cell.angle_alpha   90.00
_cell.angle_beta   90.00
_cell.angle_gamma   90.00
#
_symmetry.space_group_name_H-M   'P 1'
#
loop_
_entity.id
_entity.type
_entity.pdbx_description
1 polymer ?
#
loop_
_entity_poly.entity_id
_entity_poly.type
_entity_poly.pdbx_seq_one_letter_code
_entity_poly.pdbx_strand_id
1 'polypeptide(L)' 'MTRIPTSRPRMAAIYAPGTVRARRWHGDGDVRGYRPPCGWTACADLTDIHPITGRALPCAVWWIVETKE' A
#
# COMPACT_ATOMS: atom_id res chain seq x y z
N MET A 1 6.13 17.99 34.29
CA MET A 1 6.25 16.55 34.00
C MET A 1 6.85 16.39 32.61
N THR A 2 8.09 15.92 32.53
CA THR A 2 8.84 15.82 31.27
C THR A 2 8.54 14.48 30.60
N ARG A 3 7.76 14.49 29.50
CA ARG A 3 7.44 13.29 28.73
C ARG A 3 8.64 12.92 27.87
N ILE A 4 9.43 11.94 28.30
CA ILE A 4 10.52 11.37 27.50
C ILE A 4 9.87 10.52 26.41
N PRO A 5 9.93 10.90 25.12
CA PRO A 5 9.44 10.02 24.06
C PRO A 5 10.40 8.84 23.97
N THR A 6 9.88 7.63 24.18
CA THR A 6 10.61 6.39 23.91
C THR A 6 10.85 6.32 22.41
N SER A 7 11.96 6.91 21.95
CA SER A 7 12.43 6.83 20.57
C SER A 7 12.94 5.41 20.32
N ARG A 8 12.01 4.48 20.11
CA ARG A 8 12.36 3.19 19.52
C ARG A 8 12.63 3.46 18.04
N PRO A 9 13.82 3.16 17.52
CA PRO A 9 14.08 3.30 16.09
C PRO A 9 13.08 2.42 15.34
N ARG A 10 12.20 3.05 14.56
CA ARG A 10 11.29 2.35 13.66
C ARG A 10 12.15 1.70 12.59
N MET A 11 12.35 0.39 12.68
CA MET A 11 12.95 -0.37 11.60
C MET A 11 12.08 -0.21 10.35
N ALA A 12 12.58 0.51 9.34
CA ALA A 12 11.92 0.59 8.05
C ALA A 12 12.14 -0.73 7.34
N ALA A 13 11.08 -1.33 6.81
CA ALA A 13 11.22 -2.47 5.91
C ALA A 13 11.99 -1.99 4.67
N ILE A 14 13.14 -2.59 4.41
CA ILE A 14 13.93 -2.36 3.20
C ILE A 14 13.37 -3.28 2.13
N TYR A 15 12.88 -2.68 1.04
CA TYR A 15 12.33 -3.40 -0.09
C TYR A 15 13.30 -3.34 -1.26
N ALA A 16 13.47 -4.46 -1.96
CA ALA A 16 14.22 -4.50 -3.20
C ALA A 16 13.46 -3.75 -4.31
N PRO A 17 14.16 -3.10 -5.26
CA PRO A 17 13.55 -2.59 -6.49
C PRO A 17 12.70 -3.67 -7.18
N GLY A 18 11.55 -3.28 -7.72
CA GLY A 18 10.56 -4.19 -8.31
C GLY A 18 9.66 -4.90 -7.30
N THR A 19 9.83 -4.69 -5.99
CA THR A 19 8.88 -5.23 -5.00
C THR A 19 7.48 -4.65 -5.24
N VAL A 20 6.50 -5.54 -5.37
CA VAL A 20 5.08 -5.18 -5.43
C VAL A 20 4.42 -5.40 -4.08
N ARG A 21 3.63 -4.43 -3.64
CA ARG A 21 2.70 -4.60 -2.53
C ARG A 21 1.32 -4.10 -2.92
N ALA A 22 0.30 -4.71 -2.35
CA ALA A 22 -1.08 -4.33 -2.60
C ALA A 22 -1.81 -4.09 -1.28
N ARG A 23 -2.64 -3.06 -1.26
CA ARG A 23 -3.52 -2.74 -0.13
C ARG A 23 -4.93 -2.52 -0.64
N ARG A 24 -5.90 -3.14 0.05
CA ARG A 24 -7.32 -2.90 -0.19
C ARG A 24 -7.67 -1.46 0.16
N TRP A 25 -8.36 -0.77 -0.74
CA TRP A 25 -8.94 0.54 -0.46
C TRP A 25 -10.21 0.38 0.40
N HIS A 26 -10.31 1.16 1.47
CA HIS A 26 -11.41 1.07 2.42
C HIS A 26 -12.48 2.16 2.26
N GLY A 27 -12.36 3.02 1.24
CA GLY A 27 -13.43 3.95 0.86
C GLY A 27 -13.36 5.36 1.45
N ASP A 28 -12.29 5.73 2.15
CA ASP A 28 -12.13 7.09 2.67
C ASP A 28 -11.48 8.02 1.63
N GLY A 29 -12.29 8.59 0.74
CA GLY A 29 -11.87 9.54 -0.30
C GLY A 29 -11.73 8.94 -1.71
N ASP A 30 -11.17 9.74 -2.63
CA ASP A 30 -10.84 9.29 -3.99
C ASP A 30 -9.55 8.45 -3.98
N VAL A 31 -9.67 7.19 -4.41
CA VAL A 31 -8.54 6.24 -4.52
C VAL A 31 -7.40 6.77 -5.40
N ARG A 32 -7.72 7.60 -6.41
CA ARG A 32 -6.74 8.24 -7.30
C ARG A 32 -5.94 9.34 -6.61
N GLY A 33 -6.43 9.85 -5.48
CA GLY A 33 -5.74 10.85 -4.66
C GLY A 33 -4.56 10.27 -3.86
N TYR A 34 -4.38 8.94 -3.88
CA TYR A 34 -3.28 8.30 -3.17
C TYR A 34 -1.91 8.76 -3.70
N ARG A 35 -1.05 9.21 -2.78
CA ARG A 35 0.35 9.54 -3.08
C ARG A 35 1.27 8.51 -2.44
N PRO A 36 2.01 7.71 -3.22
CA PRO A 36 2.95 6.76 -2.66
C PRO A 36 4.14 7.45 -1.97
N PRO A 37 4.85 6.75 -1.08
CA PRO A 37 6.12 7.22 -0.55
C PRO A 37 7.17 7.43 -1.65
N CYS A 38 8.22 8.22 -1.38
CA CYS A 38 9.30 8.43 -2.35
C CYS A 38 9.95 7.11 -2.80
N GLY A 39 10.24 7.00 -4.09
CA GLY A 39 10.79 5.79 -4.70
C GLY A 39 9.79 4.64 -4.80
N TRP A 40 8.49 4.95 -4.78
CA TRP A 40 7.41 4.01 -5.08
C TRP A 40 6.51 4.62 -6.13
N THR A 41 6.09 3.80 -7.08
CA THR A 41 4.98 4.10 -7.99
C THR A 41 3.72 3.45 -7.45
N ALA A 42 2.55 4.03 -7.72
CA ALA A 42 1.27 3.47 -7.32
C ALA A 42 0.25 3.57 -8.44
N CYS A 43 -0.60 2.55 -8.56
CA CYS A 43 -1.80 2.58 -9.36
C CYS A 43 -3.02 2.16 -8.54
N ALA A 44 -4.18 2.71 -8.91
CA ALA A 44 -5.46 2.28 -8.40
C ALA A 44 -6.09 1.31 -9.38
N ASP A 45 -6.46 0.12 -8.90
CA ASP A 45 -7.05 -0.93 -9.73
C ASP A 45 -8.38 -1.40 -9.12
N LEU A 46 -9.41 -1.55 -9.95
CA LEU A 46 -10.70 -2.12 -9.55
C LEU A 46 -10.79 -3.52 -10.11
N THR A 47 -10.57 -4.51 -9.24
CA THR A 47 -10.45 -5.90 -9.66
C THR A 47 -11.17 -6.84 -8.72
N ASP A 48 -11.76 -7.89 -9.28
CA ASP A 48 -12.30 -9.05 -8.57
C ASP A 48 -11.27 -10.18 -8.46
N ILE A 49 -9.99 -9.92 -8.78
CA ILE A 49 -8.87 -10.84 -8.61
C ILE A 49 -7.89 -10.25 -7.60
N HIS A 50 -7.51 -11.03 -6.58
CA HIS A 50 -6.55 -10.60 -5.58
C HIS A 50 -5.17 -10.34 -6.23
N PRO A 51 -4.63 -9.11 -6.17
CA PRO A 51 -3.52 -8.68 -7.02
C PRO A 51 -2.18 -9.39 -6.74
N ILE A 52 -2.01 -9.98 -5.57
CA ILE A 52 -0.79 -10.72 -5.20
C ILE A 52 -0.95 -12.23 -5.41
N THR A 53 -2.14 -12.77 -5.15
CA THR A 53 -2.34 -14.24 -5.09
C THR A 53 -3.11 -14.79 -6.29
N GLY A 54 -3.65 -13.93 -7.16
CA GLY A 54 -4.48 -14.33 -8.30
C GLY A 54 -5.83 -14.96 -7.93
N ARG A 55 -6.23 -14.91 -6.66
CA ARG A 55 -7.47 -15.56 -6.20
C ARG A 55 -8.68 -14.67 -6.51
N ALA A 56 -9.74 -15.27 -7.05
CA ALA A 56 -11.01 -14.57 -7.22
C ALA A 56 -11.58 -14.07 -5.88
N LEU A 57 -12.06 -12.84 -5.87
CA LEU A 57 -12.75 -12.17 -4.78
C LEU A 57 -14.27 -12.25 -5.01
N PRO A 58 -15.10 -12.19 -3.96
CA PRO A 58 -16.57 -12.21 -4.11
C PRO A 58 -17.14 -11.04 -4.91
N CYS A 59 -16.40 -9.94 -5.03
CA CYS A 59 -16.78 -8.75 -5.78
C CYS A 59 -15.52 -7.98 -6.21
N ALA A 60 -15.67 -7.07 -7.19
CA ALA A 60 -14.62 -6.14 -7.55
C ALA A 60 -14.38 -5.14 -6.41
N VAL A 61 -13.12 -4.96 -6.05
CA VAL A 61 -12.70 -4.08 -4.96
C VAL A 61 -11.58 -3.18 -5.46
N TRP A 62 -11.58 -1.93 -5.00
CA TRP A 62 -10.48 -1.02 -5.23
C TRP A 62 -9.22 -1.46 -4.46
N TRP A 63 -8.11 -1.53 -5.16
CA TRP A 63 -6.78 -1.80 -4.64
C TRP A 63 -5.84 -0.65 -4.99
N ILE A 64 -4.90 -0.39 -4.09
CA ILE A 64 -3.72 0.40 -4.38
C ILE A 64 -2.58 -0.59 -4.52
N VAL A 65 -2.01 -0.68 -5.72
CA VAL A 65 -0.85 -1.51 -6.01
C VAL A 65 0.36 -0.60 -6.12
N GLU A 66 1.36 -0.85 -5.28
CA GLU A 66 2.59 -0.07 -5.24
C GLU A 66 3.77 -0.91 -5.70
N THR A 67 4.62 -0.34 -6.54
CA THR A 67 5.84 -0.96 -7.04
C THR A 67 7.04 -0.11 -6.63
N LYS A 68 8.01 -0.75 -5.98
CA LYS A 68 9.27 -0.12 -5.60
C LYS A 68 10.08 0.17 -6.86
N GLU A 69 10.47 1.43 -7.06
CA GLU A 69 11.40 1.84 -8.13
C GLU A 69 12.79 1.22 -7.94
#